data_AF-A0A2A9D0Y1-F1
#
_entry.id   AF-A0A2A9D0Y1-F1
#
_cell.length_a   1.000
_cell.length_b   1.000
_cell.length_c   1.000
_cell.angle_alpha   90.00
_cell.angle_beta   90.00
_cell.angle_gamma   90.00
#
_symmetry.space_group_name_H-M   'P 1'
#
loop_
_entity.id
_entity.type
_entity.pdbx_description
1 polymer ?
#
loop_
_entity_poly.entity_id
_entity_poly.type
_entity_poly.pdbx_seq_one_letter_code
_entity_poly.pdbx_strand_id
1 'polypeptide(L)' 'MPERMLTLADVAEVLDITVPTARALVRQGEIKGFQVGGRGMWRVESKELDAYIEREKAAATARREALHEN' A
#
# COMPACT_ATOMS: atom_id res chain seq x y z
N MET A 1 -8.30 -0.18 -17.06
CA MET A 1 -7.62 1.14 -16.94
C MET A 1 -6.13 0.91 -17.12
N PRO A 2 -5.38 1.77 -17.83
CA PRO A 2 -3.94 1.58 -18.01
C PRO A 2 -3.23 1.51 -16.65
N GLU A 3 -2.27 0.60 -16.51
CA GLU A 3 -1.53 0.39 -15.26
C GLU A 3 -0.65 1.61 -14.98
N ARG A 4 -1.09 2.47 -14.06
CA ARG A 4 -0.35 3.65 -13.65
C ARG A 4 0.69 3.26 -12.61
N MET A 5 1.93 3.64 -12.85
CA MET A 5 3.01 3.50 -11.87
C MET A 5 3.00 4.70 -10.94
N LEU A 6 3.03 4.43 -9.63
CA LEU A 6 3.04 5.38 -8.54
C LEU A 6 4.44 5.50 -7.95
N THR A 7 4.80 6.71 -7.56
CA THR A 7 5.92 6.99 -6.67
C THR A 7 5.52 6.74 -5.21
N LEU A 8 6.50 6.71 -4.29
CA LEU A 8 6.19 6.66 -2.86
C LEU A 8 5.49 7.92 -2.35
N ALA A 9 5.65 9.06 -3.04
CA ALA A 9 4.92 10.28 -2.72
C ALA A 9 3.44 10.13 -3.08
N ASP A 10 3.13 9.58 -4.25
CA ASP A 10 1.74 9.34 -4.66
C ASP A 10 1.06 8.33 -3.73
N VAL A 11 1.76 7.26 -3.35
CA VAL A 11 1.23 6.26 -2.38
C VAL A 11 0.97 6.92 -1.02
N ALA A 12 1.89 7.76 -0.56
CA ALA A 12 1.75 8.48 0.70
C ALA A 12 0.56 9.44 0.69
N GLU A 13 0.35 10.15 -0.42
CA GLU A 13 -0.81 11.04 -0.63
C GLU A 13 -2.13 10.26 -0.61
N VAL A 14 -2.21 9.15 -1.34
CA VAL A 14 -3.45 8.34 -1.42
C VAL A 14 -3.84 7.75 -0.07
N LEU A 15 -2.86 7.28 0.71
CA LEU A 15 -3.11 6.68 2.02
C LEU A 15 -3.14 7.69 3.17
N ASP A 16 -2.90 8.97 2.89
CA ASP A 16 -2.74 10.03 3.90
C ASP A 16 -1.72 9.67 4.99
N ILE A 17 -0.52 9.25 4.56
CA ILE A 17 0.60 8.88 5.44
C ILE A 17 1.88 9.61 5.03
N THR A 18 2.94 9.45 5.82
CA THR A 18 4.25 9.98 5.45
C THR A 18 4.95 9.12 4.39
N VAL A 19 5.78 9.73 3.53
CA VAL A 19 6.61 9.01 2.54
C VAL A 19 7.51 7.93 3.18
N PRO A 20 8.15 8.15 4.35
CA PRO A 20 8.85 7.09 5.07
C PRO A 20 7.96 5.90 5.43
N THR A 21 6.71 6.14 5.83
CA THR A 21 5.73 5.07 6.11
C THR A 21 5.40 4.30 4.82
N ALA A 22 5.11 5.00 3.72
CA ALA A 22 4.88 4.35 2.42
C ALA A 22 6.09 3.50 1.98
N ARG A 23 7.31 4.01 2.18
CA ARG A 23 8.54 3.24 1.92
C ARG A 23 8.62 1.99 2.78
N ALA A 24 8.27 2.07 4.06
CA ALA A 24 8.31 0.93 4.97
C ALA A 24 7.35 -0.17 4.50
N LEU A 25 6.12 0.17 4.12
CA LEU A 25 5.14 -0.77 3.56
C LEU A 25 5.69 -1.49 2.34
N VAL A 26 6.29 -0.76 1.38
CA VAL A 26 6.85 -1.38 0.17
C VAL A 26 8.08 -2.23 0.50
N ARG A 27 8.98 -1.74 1.36
CA ARG A 27 10.21 -2.45 1.75
C ARG A 27 9.90 -3.75 2.53
N GLN A 28 8.83 -3.75 3.32
CA GLN A 28 8.37 -4.92 4.07
C GLN A 28 7.58 -5.91 3.18
N GLY A 29 7.19 -5.49 1.98
CA GLY A 29 6.42 -6.31 1.04
C GLY A 29 4.90 -6.24 1.24
N GLU A 30 4.41 -5.37 2.13
CA GLU A 30 2.98 -5.16 2.37
C GLU A 30 2.27 -4.58 1.14
N ILE A 31 2.94 -3.66 0.45
CA ILE A 31 2.54 -3.14 -0.86
C ILE A 31 3.60 -3.61 -1.86
N LYS A 32 3.20 -4.36 -2.89
CA LYS A 32 4.15 -4.83 -3.89
C LYS A 32 4.65 -3.64 -4.72
N GLY A 33 5.96 -3.57 -4.86
CA GLY A 33 6.65 -2.57 -5.67
C GLY A 33 8.09 -2.97 -5.92
N PHE A 34 8.76 -2.25 -6.81
CA PHE A 34 10.14 -2.53 -7.20
C PHE A 34 10.95 -1.24 -7.30
N GLN A 35 12.28 -1.36 -7.18
CA GLN A 35 13.19 -0.24 -7.43
C GLN A 35 13.55 -0.19 -8.91
N VAL A 36 13.53 1.02 -9.47
CA VAL A 36 13.93 1.28 -10.85
C VAL A 36 15.23 2.08 -10.84
N GLY A 37 16.31 1.44 -11.30
CA GLY A 37 17.62 2.09 -11.40
C GLY A 37 18.28 2.35 -10.05
N GLY A 38 18.67 3.60 -9.81
CA GLY A 38 19.45 4.01 -8.64
C GLY A 38 18.70 3.95 -7.30
N ARG A 39 19.45 4.18 -6.23
CA ARG A 39 18.97 4.03 -4.84
C ARG A 39 17.78 4.94 -4.55
N GLY A 40 16.65 4.35 -4.18
CA GLY A 40 15.49 5.08 -3.64
C GLY A 40 14.38 5.43 -4.63
N MET A 41 14.55 5.10 -5.92
CA MET A 41 13.49 5.24 -6.91
C MET A 41 12.58 4.01 -6.89
N TRP A 42 11.52 4.06 -6.11
CA TRP A 42 10.53 2.98 -6.03
C TRP A 42 9.34 3.26 -6.96
N ARG A 43 8.79 2.17 -7.51
CA ARG A 43 7.56 2.16 -8.28
C ARG A 43 6.61 1.12 -7.71
N VAL A 44 5.35 1.54 -7.58
CA VAL A 44 4.23 0.71 -7.14
C VAL A 44 3.19 0.76 -8.24
N GLU A 45 2.66 -0.38 -8.65
CA GLU A 45 1.52 -0.37 -9.57
C GLU A 45 0.27 0.07 -8.82
N SER A 46 -0.58 0.91 -9.42
CA SER A 46 -1.81 1.37 -8.76
C SER A 46 -2.67 0.19 -8.28
N LYS A 47 -2.73 -0.91 -9.05
CA LYS A 47 -3.47 -2.13 -8.70
C LYS A 47 -2.95 -2.81 -7.43
N GLU A 48 -1.65 -2.70 -7.15
CA GLU A 48 -1.05 -3.28 -5.95
C GLU A 48 -1.33 -2.42 -4.71
N LEU A 49 -1.42 -1.09 -4.88
CA LEU A 49 -1.94 -0.21 -3.83
C LEU A 49 -3.42 -0.49 -3.54
N ASP A 50 -4.25 -0.61 -4.58
CA ASP A 50 -5.66 -0.96 -4.43
C ASP A 50 -5.82 -2.32 -3.71
N ALA A 51 -5.03 -3.32 -4.12
CA ALA A 51 -5.03 -4.63 -3.48
C ALA A 51 -4.64 -4.58 -1.99
N TYR A 52 -3.68 -3.72 -1.61
CA TYR A 52 -3.35 -3.48 -0.21
C TYR A 52 -4.53 -2.89 0.57
N ILE A 53 -5.18 -1.85 0.03
CA ILE A 53 -6.32 -1.19 0.65
C ILE A 53 -7.46 -2.20 0.89
N GLU A 54 -7.76 -3.04 -0.09
CA GLU A 54 -8.83 -4.04 0.03
C GLU A 54 -8.51 -5.11 1.09
N ARG A 55 -7.25 -5.56 1.20
CA ARG A 55 -6.85 -6.46 2.29
C ARG A 55 -7.03 -5.83 3.67
N GLU A 56 -6.61 -4.56 3.83
CA GLU A 56 -6.73 -3.85 5.11
C GLU A 56 -8.19 -3.62 5.52
N LYS A 57 -9.07 -3.28 4.55
CA LYS A 57 -10.52 -3.17 4.77
C LYS A 57 -11.13 -4.50 5.19
N ALA A 58 -10.77 -5.60 4.53
CA ALA A 58 -11.24 -6.94 4.88
C ALA A 58 -10.78 -7.34 6.29
N ALA A 59 -9.51 -7.11 6.63
CA ALA A 59 -8.98 -7.36 7.97
C ALA A 59 -9.66 -6.50 9.05
N ALA A 60 -9.96 -5.22 8.76
CA ALA A 60 -10.72 -4.36 9.66
C ALA A 60 -12.16 -4.87 9.89
N THR A 61 -12.82 -5.36 8.84
CA THR A 61 -14.16 -5.95 8.92
C THR A 61 -14.16 -7.22 9.78
N ALA A 62 -13.25 -8.15 9.50
CA ALA A 62 -13.13 -9.39 10.27
C ALA A 62 -12.86 -9.13 11.77
N ARG A 63 -12.01 -8.15 12.10
CA ARG A 63 -11.75 -7.75 13.49
C ARG A 63 -13.01 -7.22 14.19
N ARG A 64 -13.84 -6.44 13.49
CA ARG A 64 -15.08 -5.89 14.03
C ARG A 64 -16.13 -6.97 14.30
N GLU A 65 -16.24 -7.95 13.41
CA GLU A 65 -17.16 -9.09 13.57
C GLU A 65 -16.77 -9.96 14.77
N ALA A 66 -15.48 -10.27 14.91
CA ALA A 66 -14.97 -11.03 16.04
C ALA A 66 -15.21 -10.35 17.41
N LEU A 67 -15.26 -9.02 17.45
CA LEU A 67 -15.57 -8.26 18.67
C LEU A 67 -17.06 -8.26 19.03
N HIS A 68 -17.95 -8.49 18.07
CA HIS A 68 -19.40 -8.53 18.31
C HIS A 68 -19.92 -9.91 18.71
N GLU A 69 -19.16 -10.99 18.44
CA GLU A 69 -19.53 -12.38 18.75
C GLU A 69 -19.17 -12.83 20.19
N ASN A 70 -18.59 -11.95 21.02
CA ASN A 70 -18.17 -12.24 22.39
C ASN A 70 -18.84 -11.29 23.39
#